data_AF-A0AA45U7Q4-F1
#
_entry.id   AF-A0AA45U7Q4-F1
#
_cell.length_a   1.000
_cell.length_b   1.000
_cell.length_c   1.000
_cell.angle_alpha   90.00
_cell.angle_beta   90.00
_cell.angle_gamma   90.00
#
_symmetry.space_group_name_H-M   'P 1'
#
loop_
_entity.id
_entity.type
_entity.pdbx_description
1 polymer ?
#
loop_
_entity_poly.entity_id
_entity_poly.type
_entity_poly.pdbx_seq_one_letter_code
_entity_poly.pdbx_strand_id
1 'polypeptide(L)'
;MLTVMALGAGSVRCDDAKPAKVTRAQVKRTGPATMEIIPVEGQLPYCMLFTTSEKGIIRQLTLTRENRSIRCEANRPVANTRFRVPVQEGKVRVYVFFSDEPVQANWVARQLYELRDREHITAMDLRLPGRIFVETLEFTPETGAVVDAGSTAH
;
A
#
# COMPACT_ATOMS: atom_id res chain seq x y z
N MET A 1 62.29 34.23 -2.43
CA MET A 1 61.13 33.62 -3.13
C MET A 1 60.58 32.52 -2.24
N LEU A 2 59.41 32.72 -1.65
CA LEU A 2 58.63 31.67 -1.00
C LEU A 2 57.21 31.75 -1.55
N THR A 3 56.83 30.70 -2.28
CA THR A 3 55.52 30.46 -2.85
C THR A 3 54.72 29.66 -1.81
N VAL A 4 53.59 30.18 -1.32
CA VAL A 4 52.64 29.38 -0.53
C VAL A 4 51.37 29.23 -1.34
N MET A 5 51.09 27.99 -1.71
CA MET A 5 49.93 27.56 -2.49
C MET A 5 48.64 27.61 -1.66
N ALA A 6 47.57 27.92 -2.38
CA ALA A 6 46.18 27.86 -1.97
C ALA A 6 45.70 26.42 -1.64
N LEU A 7 44.78 26.31 -0.68
CA LEU A 7 43.75 25.26 -0.55
C LEU A 7 42.55 25.99 0.06
N GLY A 8 41.50 26.33 -0.69
CA GLY A 8 40.65 25.39 -1.39
C GLY A 8 39.37 25.24 -0.58
N ALA A 9 38.51 26.25 -0.65
CA ALA A 9 37.17 26.23 -0.07
C ALA A 9 36.35 25.11 -0.74
N GLY A 10 36.17 24.02 -0.02
CA GLY A 10 35.31 22.90 -0.42
C GLY A 10 34.19 22.72 0.59
N SER A 11 33.19 23.61 0.54
CA SER A 11 31.91 23.39 1.22
C SER A 11 31.21 22.22 0.54
N VAL A 12 31.34 21.02 1.12
CA VAL A 12 30.50 19.87 0.78
C VAL A 12 29.09 20.21 1.27
N ARG A 13 28.25 20.72 0.37
CA ARG A 13 26.80 20.71 0.57
C ARG A 13 26.38 19.26 0.50
N CYS A 14 26.10 18.66 1.66
CA CYS A 14 25.19 17.54 1.74
C CYS A 14 23.84 18.04 1.23
N ASP A 15 23.50 17.74 -0.02
CA ASP A 15 22.13 17.87 -0.48
C ASP A 15 21.28 16.91 0.35
N ASP A 16 20.44 17.47 1.23
CA ASP A 16 19.32 16.81 1.89
C ASP A 16 18.24 16.43 0.86
N ALA A 17 18.63 15.64 -0.15
CA ALA A 17 17.71 15.00 -1.07
C ALA A 17 16.94 13.95 -0.27
N LYS A 18 15.78 14.34 0.26
CA LYS A 18 14.83 13.45 0.92
C LYS A 18 14.68 12.20 0.03
N PRO A 19 14.99 10.99 0.53
CA PRO A 19 14.97 9.80 -0.31
C PRO A 19 13.61 9.68 -0.97
N ALA A 20 13.61 9.56 -2.30
CA ALA A 20 12.39 9.44 -3.08
C ALA A 20 11.56 8.27 -2.53
N LYS A 21 10.27 8.50 -2.26
CA LYS A 21 9.36 7.45 -1.80
C LYS A 21 9.32 6.37 -2.88
N VAL A 22 9.83 5.19 -2.56
CA VAL A 22 9.80 4.04 -3.47
C VAL A 22 8.35 3.59 -3.59
N THR A 23 7.72 3.83 -4.74
CA THR A 23 6.39 3.30 -5.06
C THR A 23 6.50 1.81 -5.33
N ARG A 24 5.76 0.99 -4.58
CA ARG A 24 5.84 -0.49 -4.68
C ARG A 24 4.60 -1.13 -5.27
N ALA A 25 3.48 -0.41 -5.28
CA ALA A 25 2.23 -0.86 -5.86
C ALA A 25 1.42 0.35 -6.34
N GLN A 26 0.46 0.09 -7.21
CA GLN A 26 -0.45 1.09 -7.75
C GLN A 26 -1.90 0.69 -7.45
N VAL A 27 -2.75 1.69 -7.19
CA VAL A 27 -4.20 1.51 -7.15
C VAL A 27 -4.76 1.83 -8.53
N LYS A 28 -5.46 0.88 -9.14
CA LYS A 28 -6.24 1.11 -10.35
C LYS A 28 -7.73 1.11 -10.00
N ARG A 29 -8.39 2.27 -10.11
CA ARG A 29 -9.84 2.35 -9.96
C ARG A 29 -10.50 1.56 -11.10
N THR A 30 -11.42 0.66 -10.75
CA THR A 30 -12.18 -0.16 -11.73
C THR A 30 -13.68 0.11 -11.69
N GLY A 31 -14.12 1.00 -10.80
CA GLY A 31 -15.51 1.44 -10.65
C GLY A 31 -15.62 2.48 -9.52
N PRO A 32 -16.85 2.95 -9.22
CA PRO A 32 -17.07 4.01 -8.22
C PRO A 32 -16.49 3.65 -6.86
N ALA A 33 -16.57 2.38 -6.47
CA ALA A 33 -16.09 1.94 -5.17
C ALA A 33 -15.42 0.56 -5.22
N THR A 34 -14.76 0.28 -6.36
CA THR A 34 -13.95 -0.90 -6.61
C THR A 34 -12.56 -0.51 -7.13
N MET A 35 -11.54 -1.26 -6.72
CA MET A 35 -10.16 -1.06 -7.14
C MET A 35 -9.42 -2.38 -7.38
N GLU A 36 -8.38 -2.33 -8.18
CA GLU A 36 -7.34 -3.37 -8.30
C GLU A 36 -6.04 -2.81 -7.70
N ILE A 37 -5.25 -3.69 -7.08
CA ILE A 37 -3.90 -3.36 -6.61
C ILE A 37 -2.90 -4.08 -7.50
N ILE A 38 -1.95 -3.34 -8.06
CA ILE A 38 -0.98 -3.85 -9.02
C ILE A 38 0.43 -3.64 -8.44
N PRO A 39 1.13 -4.70 -8.00
CA PRO A 39 2.53 -4.60 -7.58
C PRO A 39 3.41 -4.14 -8.74
N VAL A 40 4.39 -3.29 -8.45
CA VAL A 40 5.44 -2.97 -9.45
C VAL A 40 6.51 -4.06 -9.43
N GLU A 41 7.51 -3.95 -10.31
CA GLU A 41 8.63 -4.88 -10.34
C GLU A 41 9.53 -4.78 -9.09
N GLY A 42 10.30 -5.83 -8.82
CA GLY A 42 11.28 -5.86 -7.72
C GLY A 42 10.70 -6.00 -6.31
N GLN A 43 9.40 -6.30 -6.17
CA GLN A 43 8.80 -6.61 -4.87
C GLN A 43 9.04 -8.06 -4.44
N LEU A 44 8.86 -8.33 -3.15
CA LEU A 44 8.98 -9.68 -2.60
C LEU A 44 7.80 -10.56 -3.07
N PRO A 45 8.01 -11.89 -3.21
CA PRO A 45 7.11 -12.77 -3.95
C PRO A 45 5.75 -12.99 -3.31
N TYR A 46 5.61 -12.76 -2.00
CA TYR A 46 4.34 -12.85 -1.31
C TYR A 46 3.77 -11.47 -1.03
N CYS A 47 2.45 -11.31 -1.10
CA CYS A 47 1.79 -10.10 -0.65
C CYS A 47 0.49 -10.35 0.13
N MET A 48 0.12 -9.37 0.94
CA MET A 48 -1.09 -9.35 1.75
C MET A 48 -1.63 -7.94 1.83
N LEU A 49 -2.95 -7.79 1.74
CA LEU A 49 -3.59 -6.48 1.64
C LEU A 49 -4.57 -6.27 2.79
N PHE A 50 -4.51 -5.07 3.37
CA PHE A 50 -5.48 -4.58 4.33
C PHE A 50 -5.96 -3.19 3.96
N THR A 51 -7.16 -2.83 4.41
CA THR A 51 -7.62 -1.44 4.45
C THR A 51 -7.79 -0.98 5.89
N THR A 52 -7.62 0.32 6.11
CA THR A 52 -8.07 1.00 7.32
C THR A 52 -8.85 2.23 6.90
N SER A 53 -10.12 2.30 7.31
CA SER A 53 -10.96 3.47 7.06
C SER A 53 -10.65 4.62 8.02
N GLU A 54 -11.12 5.82 7.70
CA GLU A 54 -11.08 6.97 8.61
C GLU A 54 -11.82 6.70 9.93
N LYS A 55 -12.78 5.76 9.93
CA LYS A 55 -13.50 5.30 11.13
C LYS A 55 -12.74 4.22 11.91
N GLY A 56 -11.51 3.90 11.52
CA GLY A 56 -10.67 2.89 12.16
C GLY A 56 -11.06 1.43 11.86
N ILE A 57 -11.91 1.20 10.85
CA ILE A 57 -12.32 -0.16 10.46
C ILE A 57 -11.17 -0.80 9.67
N ILE A 58 -10.63 -1.90 10.18
CA ILE A 58 -9.58 -2.68 9.52
C ILE A 58 -10.21 -3.87 8.80
N ARG A 59 -9.93 -4.04 7.49
CA ARG A 59 -10.37 -5.21 6.72
C ARG A 59 -9.21 -5.87 6.01
N GLN A 60 -9.14 -7.19 6.08
CA GLN A 60 -8.26 -7.98 5.22
C GLN A 60 -8.91 -8.13 3.83
N LEU A 61 -8.18 -7.80 2.78
CA LEU A 61 -8.66 -7.92 1.40
C LEU A 61 -8.30 -9.28 0.78
N THR A 62 -7.09 -9.78 1.06
CA THR A 62 -6.60 -11.08 0.59
C THR A 62 -7.00 -12.19 1.57
N LEU A 63 -8.25 -12.63 1.51
CA LEU A 63 -8.76 -13.74 2.32
C LEU A 63 -8.45 -15.07 1.64
N THR A 64 -7.65 -15.92 2.31
CA THR A 64 -7.28 -17.27 1.86
C THR A 64 -7.75 -18.31 2.86
N ARG A 65 -7.85 -19.58 2.45
CA ARG A 65 -8.23 -20.67 3.36
C ARG A 65 -7.22 -20.83 4.50
N GLU A 66 -5.95 -20.66 4.18
CA GLU A 66 -4.83 -20.80 5.11
C GLU A 66 -4.60 -19.52 5.93
N ASN A 67 -5.30 -18.43 5.61
CA ASN A 67 -5.16 -17.11 6.20
C ASN A 67 -3.72 -16.56 6.19
N ARG A 68 -3.00 -16.81 5.10
CA ARG A 68 -1.61 -16.38 4.85
C ARG A 68 -1.50 -15.49 3.61
N SER A 69 -0.38 -14.79 3.50
CA SER A 69 -0.02 -14.00 2.31
C SER A 69 0.03 -14.92 1.09
N ILE A 70 -0.40 -14.38 -0.05
CA ILE A 70 -0.45 -15.10 -1.33
C ILE A 70 0.74 -14.75 -2.19
N ARG A 71 1.03 -15.55 -3.22
CA ARG A 71 1.98 -15.15 -4.25
C ARG A 71 1.42 -13.99 -5.07
N CYS A 72 2.26 -13.01 -5.35
CA CYS A 72 1.91 -11.83 -6.12
C CYS A 72 2.93 -11.63 -7.23
N GLU A 73 2.43 -11.47 -8.46
CA GLU A 73 3.25 -11.23 -9.63
C GLU A 73 3.31 -9.72 -9.90
N ALA A 74 4.47 -9.26 -10.34
CA ALA A 74 4.62 -7.87 -10.79
C ALA A 74 3.69 -7.60 -11.98
N ASN A 75 3.18 -6.37 -12.05
CA ASN A 75 2.35 -5.86 -13.13
C ASN A 75 1.02 -6.64 -13.35
N ARG A 76 0.60 -7.45 -12.37
CA ARG A 76 -0.70 -8.15 -12.38
C ARG A 76 -1.55 -7.78 -11.16
N PRO A 77 -2.88 -7.76 -11.28
CA PRO A 77 -3.75 -7.54 -10.13
C PRO A 77 -3.52 -8.61 -9.06
N VAL A 78 -3.38 -8.19 -7.81
CA VAL A 78 -3.28 -9.10 -6.67
C VAL A 78 -4.51 -10.02 -6.64
N ALA A 79 -4.27 -11.32 -6.49
CA ALA A 79 -5.30 -12.37 -6.55
C ALA A 79 -6.15 -12.38 -7.84
N ASN A 80 -5.72 -11.68 -8.90
CA ASN A 80 -6.47 -11.51 -10.16
C ASN A 80 -7.92 -11.03 -9.93
N THR A 81 -8.14 -10.17 -8.93
CA THR A 81 -9.49 -9.74 -8.52
C THR A 81 -9.59 -8.24 -8.28
N ARG A 82 -10.83 -7.77 -8.11
CA ARG A 82 -11.19 -6.40 -7.73
C ARG A 82 -11.67 -6.40 -6.29
N PHE A 83 -11.25 -5.40 -5.53
CA PHE A 83 -11.66 -5.21 -4.15
C PHE A 83 -12.72 -4.12 -4.05
N ARG A 84 -13.83 -4.42 -3.37
CA ARG A 84 -14.93 -3.50 -3.09
C ARG A 84 -14.69 -2.82 -1.74
N VAL A 85 -14.69 -1.48 -1.72
CA VAL A 85 -14.59 -0.68 -0.48
C VAL A 85 -15.94 -0.01 -0.21
N PRO A 86 -16.68 -0.38 0.85
CA PRO A 86 -18.01 0.19 1.13
C PRO A 86 -17.96 1.72 1.21
N VAL A 87 -18.93 2.40 0.58
CA VAL A 87 -18.96 3.88 0.53
C VAL A 87 -19.10 4.47 1.94
N GLN A 88 -19.79 3.76 2.82
CA GLN A 88 -19.98 4.13 4.22
C GLN A 88 -18.68 4.15 5.04
N GLU A 89 -17.63 3.48 4.57
CA GLU A 89 -16.29 3.52 5.20
C GLU A 89 -15.54 4.81 4.88
N GLY A 90 -15.93 5.55 3.83
CA GLY A 90 -15.23 6.76 3.40
C GLY A 90 -13.85 6.45 2.83
N LYS A 91 -12.94 7.43 2.86
CA LYS A 91 -11.56 7.26 2.40
C LYS A 91 -10.87 6.16 3.22
N VAL A 92 -10.13 5.30 2.54
CA VAL A 92 -9.35 4.22 3.16
C VAL A 92 -7.87 4.34 2.82
N ARG A 93 -7.03 4.03 3.81
CA ARG A 93 -5.62 3.68 3.61
C ARG A 93 -5.56 2.21 3.23
N VAL A 94 -4.90 1.90 2.13
CA VAL A 94 -4.66 0.53 1.66
C VAL A 94 -3.22 0.17 1.97
N TYR A 95 -3.02 -0.79 2.85
CA TYR A 95 -1.71 -1.33 3.19
C TYR A 95 -1.42 -2.54 2.32
N VAL A 96 -0.30 -2.49 1.59
CA VAL A 96 0.22 -3.62 0.81
C VAL A 96 1.51 -4.08 1.46
N PHE A 97 1.47 -5.26 2.05
CA PHE A 97 2.64 -5.92 2.65
C PHE A 97 3.23 -6.85 1.60
N PHE A 98 4.53 -6.74 1.34
CA PHE A 98 5.29 -7.70 0.56
C PHE A 98 6.26 -8.44 1.48
N SER A 99 6.36 -9.75 1.34
CA SER A 99 7.22 -10.61 2.17
C SER A 99 7.96 -11.65 1.33
N ASP A 100 9.15 -12.05 1.78
CA ASP A 100 9.92 -13.11 1.14
C ASP A 100 9.49 -14.53 1.54
N GLU A 101 8.72 -14.63 2.63
CA GLU A 101 8.07 -15.87 3.07
C GLU A 101 6.59 -15.66 3.39
N PRO A 102 5.77 -16.74 3.48
CA PRO A 102 4.35 -16.57 3.75
C PRO A 102 4.08 -16.15 5.20
N VAL A 103 3.41 -15.01 5.39
CA VAL A 103 3.09 -14.40 6.69
C VAL A 103 1.64 -14.67 7.09
N GLN A 104 1.37 -14.89 8.37
CA GLN A 104 0.02 -15.08 8.92
C GLN A 104 -0.75 -13.76 9.04
N ALA A 105 -1.97 -13.71 8.50
CA ALA A 105 -2.73 -12.46 8.42
C ALA A 105 -3.18 -11.95 9.78
N ASN A 106 -3.52 -12.86 10.71
CA ASN A 106 -3.89 -12.49 12.09
C ASN A 106 -2.76 -11.72 12.81
N TRP A 107 -1.50 -12.03 12.50
CA TRP A 107 -0.37 -11.33 13.09
C TRP A 107 -0.25 -9.90 12.55
N VAL A 108 -0.41 -9.73 11.23
CA VAL A 108 -0.44 -8.41 10.58
C VAL A 108 -1.62 -7.58 11.11
N ALA A 109 -2.81 -8.17 11.18
CA ALA A 109 -4.02 -7.51 11.65
C ALA A 109 -3.89 -6.99 13.08
N ARG A 110 -3.31 -7.80 13.99
CA ARG A 110 -3.07 -7.39 15.38
C ARG A 110 -2.14 -6.17 15.45
N GLN A 111 -1.04 -6.20 14.70
CA GLN A 111 -0.09 -5.07 14.69
C GLN A 111 -0.69 -3.82 14.05
N LEU A 112 -1.47 -3.96 12.97
CA LEU A 112 -2.21 -2.84 12.39
C LEU A 112 -3.21 -2.23 13.39
N TYR A 113 -3.87 -3.06 14.21
CA TYR A 113 -4.78 -2.58 15.24
C TYR A 113 -4.07 -1.82 16.37
N GLU A 114 -2.88 -2.28 16.77
CA GLU A 114 -2.01 -1.60 17.74
C GLU A 114 -1.47 -0.27 17.21
N LEU A 115 -1.23 -0.18 15.89
CA LEU A 115 -0.65 0.98 15.23
C LEU A 115 -1.69 1.90 14.57
N ARG A 116 -3.00 1.66 14.76
CA ARG A 116 -4.08 2.32 13.99
C ARG A 116 -4.07 3.84 14.07
N ASP A 117 -3.64 4.38 15.22
CA ASP A 117 -3.62 5.82 15.52
C ASP A 117 -2.36 6.50 14.95
N ARG A 118 -1.43 5.73 14.37
CA ARG A 118 -0.27 6.31 13.67
C ARG A 118 -0.66 6.79 12.28
N GLU A 119 -0.13 7.96 11.91
CA GLU A 119 -0.31 8.55 10.59
C GLU A 119 0.35 7.68 9.50
N HIS A 120 1.56 7.20 9.78
CA HIS A 120 2.34 6.37 8.88
C HIS A 120 2.83 5.10 9.58
N ILE A 121 2.70 3.97 8.90
CA ILE A 121 3.20 2.66 9.33
C ILE A 121 4.28 2.24 8.35
N THR A 122 5.47 1.94 8.87
CA THR A 122 6.61 1.47 8.09
C THR A 122 6.86 -0.01 8.34
N ALA A 123 7.71 -0.62 7.51
CA ALA A 123 8.14 -2.00 7.74
C ALA A 123 8.85 -2.19 9.10
N MET A 124 9.54 -1.16 9.61
CA MET A 124 10.27 -1.22 10.88
C MET A 124 9.35 -1.21 12.11
N ASP A 125 8.15 -0.67 11.96
CA ASP A 125 7.14 -0.69 13.02
C ASP A 125 6.55 -2.09 13.21
N LEU A 126 6.74 -2.96 12.21
CA LEU A 126 6.15 -4.28 12.15
C LEU A 126 7.16 -5.34 12.56
N ARG A 127 6.80 -6.09 13.58
CA ARG A 127 7.51 -7.29 14.02
C ARG A 127 7.01 -8.48 13.23
N LEU A 128 7.28 -8.50 11.94
CA LEU A 128 6.92 -9.60 11.04
C LEU A 128 8.20 -10.39 10.67
N PRO A 129 8.07 -11.68 10.36
CA PRO A 129 9.24 -12.51 10.09
C PRO A 129 9.75 -12.26 8.66
N GLY A 130 11.04 -12.54 8.45
CA GLY A 130 11.70 -12.35 7.16
C GLY A 130 11.89 -10.88 6.77
N ARG A 131 12.01 -10.62 5.46
CA ARG A 131 12.08 -9.27 4.91
C ARG A 131 10.69 -8.80 4.56
N ILE A 132 10.39 -7.54 4.90
CA ILE A 132 9.09 -6.94 4.65
C ILE A 132 9.27 -5.60 3.95
N PHE A 133 8.47 -5.39 2.91
CA PHE A 133 8.21 -4.06 2.37
C PHE A 133 6.75 -3.69 2.59
N VAL A 134 6.51 -2.42 2.89
CA VAL A 134 5.17 -1.88 3.08
C VAL A 134 4.95 -0.75 2.09
N GLU A 135 3.79 -0.73 1.47
CA GLU A 135 3.27 0.41 0.74
C GLU A 135 1.95 0.86 1.36
N THR A 136 1.74 2.16 1.41
CA THR A 136 0.46 2.75 1.83
C THR A 136 -0.07 3.58 0.68
N LEU A 137 -1.20 3.13 0.15
CA LEU A 137 -1.95 3.78 -0.90
C LEU A 137 -3.25 4.34 -0.33
N GLU A 138 -3.90 5.20 -1.09
CA GLU A 138 -5.19 5.76 -0.71
C GLU A 138 -6.26 5.40 -1.73
N PHE A 139 -7.48 5.17 -1.26
CA PHE A 139 -8.65 4.99 -2.11
C PHE A 139 -9.88 5.63 -1.47
N THR A 140 -10.63 6.41 -2.25
CA THR A 140 -11.89 6.99 -1.82
C THR A 140 -13.03 6.35 -2.62
N PRO A 141 -13.92 5.57 -2.00
CA PRO A 141 -15.09 5.06 -2.67
C PRO A 141 -16.07 6.20 -2.98
N GLU A 142 -16.66 6.16 -4.16
CA GLU A 142 -17.64 7.11 -4.65
C GLU A 142 -19.01 6.43 -4.75
N THR A 143 -20.07 7.19 -4.51
CA THR A 143 -21.43 6.76 -4.84
C THR A 143 -21.55 6.77 -6.36
N GLY A 144 -21.63 5.60 -6.98
CA GLY A 144 -21.93 5.53 -8.42
C GLY A 144 -23.30 6.15 -8.67
N ALA A 145 -23.40 7.06 -9.64
CA ALA A 145 -24.70 7.36 -10.22
C ALA A 145 -25.23 6.06 -10.84
N VAL A 146 -26.39 5.59 -10.37
CA VAL A 146 -27.16 4.60 -11.12
C VAL A 146 -27.59 5.33 -12.39
N VAL A 147 -26.90 5.10 -13.50
CA VAL A 147 -27.49 5.37 -14.81
C VAL A 147 -28.56 4.31 -14.99
N ASP A 148 -29.79 4.63 -14.56
CA ASP A 148 -30.99 3.90 -14.92
C ASP A 148 -31.13 3.98 -16.44
N ALA A 149 -30.60 2.96 -17.12
CA ALA A 149 -30.85 2.74 -18.52
C ALA A 149 -32.29 2.26 -18.68
N GLY A 150 -33.20 3.19 -18.95
CA GLY A 150 -34.41 2.94 -19.72
C GLY A 150 -35.67 2.59 -18.94
N SER A 151 -36.32 3.61 -18.37
CA SER A 151 -37.77 3.67 -18.46
C SER A 151 -38.11 4.15 -19.88
N THR A 152 -38.33 3.21 -20.80
CA THR A 152 -39.10 3.50 -22.01
C THR A 152 -40.54 3.14 -21.71
N ALA A 153 -41.35 4.19 -21.58
CA ALA A 153 -42.80 4.11 -21.70
C ALA A 153 -43.19 3.47 -23.05
N HIS A 154 -44.14 2.54 -23.00
CA HIS A 154 -45.23 2.38 -23.96
C HIS A 154 -46.35 1.55 -23.32
#